data_AF-A0A485CLY6-F1
#
_entry.id   AF-A0A485CLY6-F1
#
_cell.length_a   1.000
_cell.length_b   1.000
_cell.length_c   1.000
_cell.angle_alpha   90.00
_cell.angle_beta   90.00
_cell.angle_gamma   90.00
#
_symmetry.space_group_name_H-M   'P 1'
#
loop_
_entity.id
_entity.type
_entity.pdbx_description
1 polymer ?
#
loop_
_entity_poly.entity_id
_entity_poly.type
_entity_poly.pdbx_seq_one_letter_code
_entity_poly.pdbx_strand_id
1 'polypeptide(L)' 'MSTHLVWFRADLRLHDNLALAAACRDTNAQVLALYIATPQQWAEHHMAPRQAAYIAAQLNALRQALAEKNIPADFSAGG' A
#
# COMPACT_ATOMS: atom_id res chain seq x y z
N MET A 1 -3.04 15.66 17.55
CA MET A 1 -2.22 15.10 16.45
C MET A 1 -3.16 14.30 15.57
N SER A 2 -3.26 14.65 14.29
CA SER A 2 -4.13 13.95 13.34
C SER A 2 -3.40 12.77 12.71
N THR A 3 -4.12 11.72 12.35
CA THR A 3 -3.56 10.56 11.66
C THR A 3 -4.19 10.44 10.28
N HIS A 4 -3.37 10.41 9.23
CA HIS A 4 -3.79 10.19 7.85
C HIS A 4 -3.47 8.74 7.45
N LEU A 5 -4.49 8.01 7.02
CA LEU A 5 -4.34 6.65 6.52
C LEU A 5 -4.37 6.66 5.00
N VAL A 6 -3.31 6.17 4.37
CA VAL A 6 -3.22 5.96 2.93
C VAL A 6 -3.44 4.50 2.63
N TRP A 7 -4.61 4.18 2.07
CA TRP A 7 -4.96 2.83 1.68
C TRP A 7 -4.53 2.54 0.24
N PHE A 8 -3.44 1.80 0.10
CA PHE A 8 -2.93 1.31 -1.17
C PHE A 8 -3.78 0.14 -1.66
N ARG A 9 -4.13 0.16 -2.95
CA ARG A 9 -4.91 -0.89 -3.63
C ARG A 9 -4.19 -1.33 -4.90
N ALA A 10 -4.68 -0.95 -6.07
CA ALA A 10 -4.00 -1.23 -7.34
C ALA A 10 -2.77 -0.34 -7.56
N ASP A 11 -2.76 0.84 -6.92
CA ASP A 11 -1.70 1.83 -7.09
C ASP A 11 -0.58 1.65 -6.06
N LEU A 12 0.39 0.77 -6.33
CA LEU A 12 1.49 0.41 -5.43
C LEU A 12 2.76 1.24 -5.65
N ARG A 13 2.65 2.57 -5.73
CA ARG A 13 3.79 3.46 -5.99
C ARG A 13 3.85 4.63 -5.02
N LEU A 14 5.07 5.13 -4.80
CA LEU A 14 5.34 6.33 -4.00
C LEU A 14 5.29 7.60 -4.85
N HIS A 15 5.89 7.57 -6.03
CA HIS A 15 5.97 8.72 -6.92
C HIS A 15 4.65 8.96 -7.65
N ASP A 16 4.25 10.21 -7.78
CA ASP A 16 3.01 10.59 -8.46
C ASP A 16 1.77 9.85 -7.93
N ASN A 17 1.72 9.70 -6.60
CA ASN A 17 0.56 9.19 -5.88
C ASN A 17 -0.12 10.36 -5.17
N LEU A 18 -1.23 10.84 -5.74
CA LEU A 18 -1.95 12.01 -5.23
C LEU A 18 -2.46 11.81 -3.80
N ALA A 19 -2.89 10.59 -3.45
CA ALA A 19 -3.39 10.28 -2.11
C ALA A 19 -2.27 10.34 -1.07
N LEU A 20 -1.13 9.73 -1.37
CA LEU A 20 0.06 9.81 -0.51
C LEU A 20 0.56 11.25 -0.40
N ALA A 21 0.68 11.95 -1.53
CA ALA A 21 1.12 13.34 -1.56
C ALA A 21 0.21 14.24 -0.72
N ALA A 22 -1.11 14.08 -0.81
CA ALA A 22 -2.08 14.83 -0.02
C ALA A 22 -1.95 14.51 1.48
N ALA A 23 -1.82 13.23 1.85
CA ALA A 23 -1.65 12.81 3.25
C ALA A 23 -0.38 13.40 3.88
N CYS A 24 0.70 13.54 3.11
CA CYS A 24 1.96 14.12 3.57
C CYS A 24 2.01 15.66 3.56
N ARG A 25 0.95 16.38 3.12
CA ARG A 25 0.97 17.85 3.10
C ARG A 25 0.95 18.49 4.48
N ASP A 26 0.29 17.85 5.45
CA ASP A 26 0.29 18.31 6.84
C ASP A 26 1.49 17.72 7.56
N THR A 27 2.48 18.56 7.87
CA THR A 27 3.70 18.17 8.58
C THR A 27 3.46 17.80 10.04
N ASN A 28 2.30 18.13 10.61
CA ASN A 28 1.94 17.79 11.99
C ASN A 28 1.11 16.51 12.09
N ALA A 29 0.72 15.92 10.94
CA ALA A 29 -0.04 14.69 10.90
C ALA A 29 0.88 13.46 10.85
N GLN A 30 0.49 12.39 11.53
CA GLN A 30 1.12 11.08 11.34
C GLN A 30 0.52 10.42 10.10
N VAL A 31 1.36 9.98 9.17
CA VAL A 31 0.91 9.23 7.98
C VAL A 31 1.15 7.74 8.21
N LEU A 32 0.11 6.93 7.96
CA LEU A 32 0.14 5.48 7.99
C LEU A 32 -0.22 4.92 6.61
N ALA A 33 0.45 3.87 6.17
CA ALA A 33 0.12 3.14 4.96
C ALA A 33 -0.59 1.82 5.30
N LEU A 34 -1.61 1.47 4.50
CA LEU A 34 -2.34 0.21 4.62
C LEU A 34 -2.43 -0.47 3.27
N TYR A 35 -2.25 -1.79 3.26
CA TYR A 35 -2.61 -2.65 2.13
C TYR A 35 -3.29 -3.91 2.66
N ILE A 36 -4.40 -4.29 2.04
CA ILE A 36 -5.15 -5.50 2.38
C ILE A 36 -5.20 -6.39 1.13
N ALA A 37 -4.45 -7.49 1.14
CA ALA A 37 -4.51 -8.50 0.09
C ALA A 37 -5.82 -9.29 0.21
N THR A 38 -6.47 -9.64 -0.90
CA THR A 38 -7.66 -10.49 -0.92
C THR A 38 -7.43 -11.74 -1.75
N PRO A 39 -6.53 -12.65 -1.32
CA PRO A 39 -6.10 -13.79 -2.13
C PRO A 39 -7.26 -14.75 -2.49
N GLN A 40 -8.26 -14.91 -1.59
CA GLN A 40 -9.45 -15.72 -1.88
C GLN A 40 -10.24 -15.13 -3.05
N GLN A 41 -10.54 -13.83 -2.98
CA GLN A 41 -11.22 -13.11 -4.05
C GLN A 41 -10.41 -13.13 -5.36
N TRP A 42 -9.09 -12.97 -5.31
CA TRP A 42 -8.25 -13.07 -6.51
C TRP A 42 -8.37 -14.44 -7.18
N ALA A 43 -8.46 -15.51 -6.38
CA ALA A 43 -8.68 -16.86 -6.90
C ALA A 43 -10.06 -17.01 -7.54
N GLU A 44 -11.13 -16.52 -6.90
CA GLU A 44 -12.50 -16.53 -7.45
C GLU A 44 -12.59 -15.76 -8.79
N HIS A 45 -11.84 -14.67 -8.90
CA HIS A 45 -11.75 -13.86 -10.12
C HIS A 45 -10.69 -14.37 -11.11
N HIS A 46 -10.16 -15.59 -10.92
CA HIS A 46 -9.22 -16.25 -11.83
C HIS A 46 -7.95 -15.42 -12.11
N MET A 47 -7.46 -14.70 -11.10
CA MET A 47 -6.21 -13.94 -11.23
C MET A 47 -5.05 -14.88 -11.56
N ALA A 48 -4.27 -14.51 -12.59
CA ALA A 48 -3.13 -15.31 -13.00
C ALA A 48 -2.05 -15.36 -11.88
N PRO A 49 -1.41 -16.51 -11.63
CA PRO A 49 -0.35 -16.61 -10.63
C PRO A 49 0.80 -15.63 -10.84
N ARG A 50 1.14 -15.32 -12.10
CA ARG A 50 2.15 -14.30 -12.44
C ARG A 50 1.73 -12.89 -12.00
N GLN A 51 0.44 -12.56 -12.09
CA GLN A 51 -0.07 -11.27 -11.65
C GLN A 51 0.00 -11.15 -10.13
N ALA A 52 -0.37 -12.20 -9.38
CA ALA A 52 -0.21 -12.23 -7.93
C ALA A 52 1.26 -12.10 -7.51
N ALA A 53 2.18 -12.80 -8.20
CA ALA A 53 3.62 -12.68 -7.95
C ALA A 53 4.14 -11.27 -8.24
N TYR A 54 3.65 -10.63 -9.31
CA TYR A 54 4.01 -9.25 -9.64
C TYR A 54 3.53 -8.27 -8.57
N ILE A 55 2.28 -8.40 -8.10
CA ILE A 55 1.73 -7.58 -7.01
C ILE A 55 2.58 -7.76 -5.74
N ALA A 56 2.95 -8.99 -5.38
CA ALA A 56 3.79 -9.25 -4.21
C ALA A 56 5.17 -8.59 -4.34
N ALA A 57 5.79 -8.63 -5.52
CA ALA A 57 7.06 -7.95 -5.77
C ALA A 57 6.95 -6.43 -5.65
N GLN A 58 5.91 -5.83 -6.23
CA GLN A 58 5.65 -4.38 -6.12
C GLN A 58 5.36 -3.96 -4.68
N LEU A 59 4.58 -4.75 -3.94
CA LEU A 59 4.26 -4.48 -2.53
C LEU A 59 5.51 -4.51 -1.65
N ASN A 60 6.42 -5.45 -1.90
CA ASN A 60 7.70 -5.52 -1.20
C ASN A 60 8.57 -4.27 -1.46
N ALA A 61 8.65 -3.83 -2.71
CA ALA A 61 9.38 -2.62 -3.08
C ALA A 61 8.75 -1.37 -2.43
N LEU A 62 7.42 -1.25 -2.45
CA LEU A 62 6.70 -0.17 -1.79
C LEU A 62 6.97 -0.15 -0.27
N ARG A 63 6.98 -1.32 0.39
CA ARG A 63 7.27 -1.43 1.82
C ARG A 63 8.64 -0.85 2.17
N GLN A 64 9.65 -1.20 1.37
CA GLN A 64 11.02 -0.72 1.56
C GLN A 64 11.09 0.80 1.36
N ALA A 65 10.49 1.31 0.29
CA ALA A 65 10.46 2.75 0.01
C ALA A 65 9.72 3.56 1.09
N LEU A 66 8.63 3.03 1.66
CA LEU A 66 7.91 3.67 2.77
C LEU A 66 8.74 3.68 4.06
N ALA A 67 9.46 2.57 4.34
CA ALA A 67 10.35 2.48 5.49
C ALA A 67 11.50 3.50 5.42
N GLU A 68 12.08 3.72 4.25
CA GLU A 68 13.09 4.76 4.02
C GLU A 68 12.57 6.18 4.29
N LYS A 69 11.25 6.40 4.20
CA LYS A 69 10.58 7.66 4.53
C LYS A 69 10.02 7.71 5.95
N ASN A 70 10.29 6.69 6.77
CA ASN A 70 9.74 6.53 8.12
C ASN A 70 8.21 6.53 8.17
N ILE A 71 7.55 6.02 7.12
CA ILE A 71 6.10 5.85 7.08
C ILE A 71 5.78 4.42 7.52
N PRO A 72 5.12 4.21 8.67
CA PRO A 72 4.69 2.89 9.10
C PRO A 72 3.68 2.30 8.11
N ALA A 73 3.81 1.01 7.82
CA ALA A 73 2.94 0.30 6.88
C ALA A 73 2.41 -0.99 7.50
N ASP A 74 1.09 -1.19 7.43
CA ASP A 74 0.44 -2.45 7.77
C ASP A 74 -0.05 -3.15 6.50
N PHE A 75 0.59 -4.27 6.16
CA PHE A 75 0.25 -5.09 5.00
C PHE A 75 -0.28 -6.43 5.50
N SER A 76 -1.59 -6.63 5.37
CA SER A 76 -2.30 -7.80 5.86
C SER A 76 -3.03 -8.51 4.72
N ALA A 77 -3.43 -9.76 4.97
CA ALA A 77 -4.36 -10.48 4.09
C ALA A 77 -5.74 -10.46 4.73
N GLY A 78 -6.73 -9.93 4.01
CA GLY A 78 -8.14 -10.03 4.36
C GLY A 78 -8.67 -11.41 4.02
N GLY A 79 -9.56 -11.90 4.89
CA GLY A 79 -10.32 -13.14 4.69
C GLY A 79 -11.32 -13.01 3.55
#